data_AF-A0A976PUR7-F1
#
_entry.id   AF-A0A976PUR7-F1
#
_cell.length_a   1.000
_cell.length_b   1.000
_cell.length_c   1.000
_cell.angle_alpha   90.00
_cell.angle_beta   90.00
_cell.angle_gamma   90.00
#
_symmetry.space_group_name_H-M   'P 1'
#
loop_
_entity.id
_entity.type
_entity.pdbx_description
1 polymer ?
#
loop_
_entity_poly.entity_id
_entity_poly.type
_entity_poly.pdbx_seq_one_letter_code
_entity_poly.pdbx_strand_id
1 'polypeptide(L)'
;MKDHIQVLALVVVSTLVAGCSLRTMAINTVADSLAAAGDVYASDEDPELVRQALPFALKTMESLLAEQPENRKLLLAACRGFAQYSYAFVDTNADRLESVDYRASLAERERALKLYLRARDYCLRSLELESPGIGRQLEIAPETALAGFGVDEVPVLFWTGAAWGGAISLGKDRAELVADVPAV
;
A
#
# COMPACT_ATOMS: atom_id res chain seq x y z
N MET A 1 -8.80 -53.64 -6.35
CA MET A 1 -9.96 -52.73 -6.12
C MET A 1 -9.61 -51.57 -5.19
N LYS A 2 -8.88 -51.81 -4.08
CA LYS A 2 -8.37 -50.76 -3.17
C LYS A 2 -7.42 -49.76 -3.85
N ASP A 3 -6.53 -50.23 -4.73
CA ASP A 3 -5.54 -49.38 -5.41
C ASP A 3 -6.17 -48.41 -6.42
N HIS A 4 -7.22 -48.83 -7.14
CA HIS A 4 -7.96 -47.95 -8.05
C HIS A 4 -8.73 -46.84 -7.31
N ILE A 5 -9.21 -47.12 -6.10
CA ILE A 5 -9.90 -46.13 -5.26
C ILE A 5 -8.90 -45.09 -4.72
N GLN A 6 -7.69 -45.51 -4.35
CA GLN A 6 -6.63 -44.59 -3.91
C GLN A 6 -6.13 -43.70 -5.06
N VAL A 7 -5.96 -44.25 -6.26
CA VAL A 7 -5.55 -43.47 -7.44
C VAL A 7 -6.64 -42.48 -7.84
N LEU A 8 -7.92 -42.87 -7.83
CA LEU A 8 -9.04 -41.98 -8.13
C LEU A 8 -9.15 -40.83 -7.10
N ALA A 9 -8.97 -41.14 -5.81
CA ALA A 9 -8.95 -40.14 -4.75
C ALA A 9 -7.77 -39.15 -4.90
N LEU A 10 -6.58 -39.64 -5.28
CA LEU A 10 -5.40 -38.79 -5.50
C LEU A 10 -5.58 -37.85 -6.70
N VAL A 11 -6.21 -38.33 -7.79
CA VAL A 11 -6.52 -37.51 -8.97
C VAL A 11 -7.58 -36.46 -8.66
N VAL A 12 -8.63 -36.81 -7.92
CA VAL A 12 -9.67 -35.84 -7.51
C VAL A 12 -9.07 -34.76 -6.60
N VAL A 13 -8.22 -35.13 -5.64
CA VAL A 13 -7.52 -34.18 -4.77
C VAL A 13 -6.57 -33.28 -5.58
N SER A 14 -5.85 -33.82 -6.56
CA SER A 14 -4.99 -33.04 -7.47
C SER A 14 -5.78 -32.00 -8.26
N THR A 15 -6.95 -32.36 -8.79
CA THR A 15 -7.80 -31.41 -9.56
C THR A 15 -8.40 -30.31 -8.69
N LEU A 16 -8.71 -30.59 -7.42
CA LEU A 16 -9.23 -29.60 -6.48
C LEU A 16 -8.15 -28.60 -6.03
N VAL A 17 -6.90 -29.04 -5.85
CA VAL A 17 -5.77 -28.16 -5.51
C VAL A 17 -5.38 -27.27 -6.70
N ALA A 18 -5.46 -27.79 -7.94
CA ALA A 18 -5.22 -27.01 -9.15
C ALA A 18 -6.25 -25.87 -9.33
N GLY A 19 -7.52 -26.09 -8.98
CA GLY A 19 -8.58 -25.09 -9.07
C GLY A 19 -8.35 -23.86 -8.18
N CYS A 20 -7.90 -24.05 -6.95
CA CYS A 20 -7.52 -22.94 -6.05
C CYS A 20 -6.30 -22.18 -6.57
N SER A 21 -5.32 -22.90 -7.14
CA SER A 21 -4.09 -22.31 -7.69
C SER A 21 -4.35 -21.45 -8.93
N LEU A 22 -5.24 -21.89 -9.83
CA LEU A 22 -5.59 -21.14 -11.05
C LEU A 22 -6.31 -19.82 -10.74
N ARG A 23 -7.25 -19.82 -9.78
CA ARG A 23 -7.91 -18.59 -9.33
C ARG A 23 -6.88 -17.60 -8.77
N THR A 24 -6.01 -18.07 -7.88
CA THR A 24 -4.96 -17.23 -7.28
C THR A 24 -4.01 -16.66 -8.34
N MET A 25 -3.61 -17.48 -9.30
CA MET A 25 -2.76 -17.05 -10.42
C MET A 25 -3.44 -15.96 -11.27
N ALA A 26 -4.71 -16.14 -11.63
CA ALA A 26 -5.47 -15.16 -12.42
C ALA A 26 -5.68 -13.83 -11.68
N ILE A 27 -5.88 -13.87 -10.36
CA ILE A 27 -6.01 -12.64 -9.57
C ILE A 27 -4.65 -11.92 -9.49
N ASN A 28 -3.55 -12.66 -9.33
CA ASN A 28 -2.21 -12.07 -9.30
C ASN A 28 -1.82 -11.41 -10.62
N THR A 29 -2.21 -11.95 -11.78
CA THR A 29 -1.91 -11.30 -13.07
C THR A 29 -2.68 -9.98 -13.25
N VAL A 30 -3.94 -9.94 -12.81
CA VAL A 30 -4.75 -8.70 -12.82
C VAL A 30 -4.17 -7.69 -11.84
N ALA A 31 -3.81 -8.12 -10.63
CA ALA A 31 -3.18 -7.28 -9.61
C ALA A 31 -1.86 -6.66 -10.11
N ASP A 32 -1.00 -7.47 -10.73
CA ASP A 32 0.28 -7.02 -11.27
C ASP A 32 0.08 -6.01 -12.42
N SER A 33 -0.91 -6.25 -13.28
CA SER A 33 -1.25 -5.33 -14.37
C SER A 33 -1.76 -3.98 -13.85
N LEU A 34 -2.60 -4.02 -12.81
CA LEU A 34 -3.12 -2.81 -12.17
C LEU A 34 -2.02 -2.06 -11.41
N ALA A 35 -1.11 -2.76 -10.74
CA ALA A 35 0.04 -2.17 -10.07
C ALA A 35 0.96 -1.41 -11.04
N ALA A 36 1.08 -1.91 -12.28
CA ALA A 36 1.82 -1.27 -13.36
C ALA A 36 1.11 -0.05 -14.00
N ALA A 37 -0.20 0.12 -13.79
CA ALA A 37 -1.00 1.18 -14.43
C ALA A 37 -0.68 2.61 -13.96
N GLY A 38 0.21 2.78 -12.97
CA GLY A 38 0.59 4.08 -12.42
C GLY A 38 1.07 5.10 -13.48
N ASP A 39 1.76 4.63 -14.52
CA ASP A 39 2.28 5.50 -15.58
C ASP A 39 1.17 6.15 -16.42
N VAL A 40 0.00 5.50 -16.54
CA VAL A 40 -1.16 6.07 -17.27
C VAL A 40 -1.72 7.28 -16.55
N TYR A 41 -1.82 7.23 -15.21
CA TYR A 41 -2.28 8.36 -14.42
C TYR A 41 -1.25 9.48 -14.33
N ALA A 42 0.05 9.12 -14.25
CA ALA A 42 1.12 10.09 -14.09
C ALA A 42 1.45 10.87 -15.38
N SER A 43 1.10 10.32 -16.55
CA SER A 43 1.31 10.99 -17.85
C SER A 43 0.07 11.70 -18.39
N ASP A 44 -1.05 11.68 -17.67
CA ASP A 44 -2.29 12.37 -18.05
C ASP A 44 -2.16 13.88 -17.82
N GLU A 45 -2.62 14.68 -18.79
CA GLU A 45 -2.59 16.14 -18.73
C GLU A 45 -3.81 16.74 -18.01
N ASP A 46 -4.83 15.94 -17.70
CA ASP A 46 -6.03 16.35 -16.95
C ASP A 46 -5.98 15.86 -15.48
N PRO A 47 -5.50 16.68 -14.53
CA PRO A 47 -5.43 16.31 -13.13
C PRO A 47 -6.81 16.16 -12.46
N GLU A 48 -7.88 16.70 -13.03
CA GLU A 48 -9.24 16.52 -12.52
C GLU A 48 -9.77 15.14 -12.88
N LEU A 49 -9.54 14.69 -14.11
CA LEU A 49 -9.85 13.33 -14.54
C LEU A 49 -9.14 12.30 -13.66
N VAL A 50 -7.83 12.50 -13.43
CA VAL A 50 -7.03 11.63 -12.55
C VAL A 50 -7.59 11.64 -11.12
N ARG A 51 -7.92 12.82 -10.57
CA ARG A 51 -8.49 12.94 -9.21
C ARG A 51 -9.79 12.14 -9.06
N GLN A 52 -10.63 12.15 -10.08
CA GLN A 52 -11.92 11.43 -10.07
C GLN A 52 -11.75 9.92 -10.28
N ALA A 53 -10.73 9.49 -11.02
CA ALA A 53 -10.46 8.08 -11.30
C ALA A 53 -9.75 7.35 -10.13
N LEU A 54 -8.79 8.01 -9.46
CA LEU A 54 -7.94 7.38 -8.45
C LEU A 54 -8.69 6.74 -7.27
N PRO A 55 -9.77 7.33 -6.70
CA PRO A 55 -10.51 6.70 -5.62
C PRO A 55 -11.03 5.31 -5.97
N PHE A 56 -11.54 5.13 -7.20
CA PHE A 56 -11.99 3.82 -7.67
C PHE A 56 -10.81 2.86 -7.80
N ALA A 57 -9.73 3.29 -8.48
CA ALA A 57 -8.54 2.47 -8.67
C ALA A 57 -7.94 2.00 -7.33
N LEU A 58 -7.83 2.91 -6.35
CA LEU A 58 -7.35 2.61 -5.00
C LEU A 58 -8.24 1.57 -4.31
N LYS A 59 -9.56 1.75 -4.35
CA LYS A 59 -10.50 0.78 -3.78
C LYS A 59 -10.44 -0.57 -4.49
N THR A 60 -10.24 -0.61 -5.80
CA THR A 60 -10.03 -1.86 -6.54
C THR A 60 -8.76 -2.57 -6.07
N MET A 61 -7.66 -1.85 -5.87
CA MET A 61 -6.43 -2.43 -5.31
C MET A 61 -6.67 -3.00 -3.91
N GLU A 62 -7.38 -2.29 -3.03
CA GLU A 62 -7.73 -2.80 -1.70
C GLU A 62 -8.60 -4.06 -1.78
N SER A 63 -9.57 -4.11 -2.70
CA SER A 63 -10.41 -5.30 -2.92
C SER A 63 -9.59 -6.50 -3.40
N LEU A 64 -8.61 -6.28 -4.28
CA LEU A 64 -7.71 -7.34 -4.72
C LEU A 64 -6.77 -7.79 -3.59
N LEU A 65 -6.31 -6.87 -2.72
CA LEU A 65 -5.51 -7.20 -1.54
C LEU A 65 -6.29 -7.98 -0.48
N ALA A 66 -7.63 -7.88 -0.44
CA ALA A 66 -8.44 -8.73 0.42
C ALA A 66 -8.40 -10.20 -0.02
N GLU A 67 -8.22 -10.44 -1.33
CA GLU A 67 -8.09 -11.79 -1.91
C GLU A 67 -6.63 -12.26 -1.98
N GLN A 68 -5.68 -11.34 -2.17
CA GLN A 68 -4.24 -11.58 -2.29
C GLN A 68 -3.46 -10.73 -1.29
N PRO A 69 -3.54 -11.02 0.03
CA PRO A 69 -3.00 -10.15 1.08
C PRO A 69 -1.48 -10.03 1.07
N GLU A 70 -0.79 -10.96 0.41
CA GLU A 70 0.68 -11.06 0.34
C GLU A 70 1.25 -10.64 -1.03
N ASN A 71 0.43 -10.12 -1.96
CA ASN A 71 0.94 -9.65 -3.25
C ASN A 71 1.74 -8.36 -3.06
N ARG A 72 3.07 -8.49 -3.02
CA ARG A 72 4.02 -7.39 -2.79
C ARG A 72 3.91 -6.24 -3.79
N LYS A 73 3.72 -6.53 -5.08
CA LYS A 73 3.58 -5.48 -6.11
C LYS A 73 2.31 -4.66 -5.89
N LEU A 74 1.21 -5.34 -5.53
CA LEU A 74 -0.05 -4.68 -5.24
C LEU A 74 0.00 -3.90 -3.92
N LEU A 75 0.69 -4.41 -2.89
CA LEU A 75 0.94 -3.67 -1.65
C LEU A 75 1.74 -2.39 -1.91
N LEU A 76 2.82 -2.48 -2.69
CA LEU A 76 3.60 -1.30 -3.08
C LEU A 76 2.78 -0.32 -3.91
N ALA A 77 1.97 -0.80 -4.86
CA ALA A 77 1.10 0.06 -5.66
C ALA A 77 0.04 0.78 -4.79
N ALA A 78 -0.56 0.08 -3.83
CA ALA A 78 -1.49 0.67 -2.87
C ALA A 78 -0.79 1.70 -1.98
N CYS A 79 0.39 1.38 -1.45
CA CYS A 79 1.18 2.31 -0.64
C CYS A 79 1.48 3.61 -1.42
N ARG A 80 2.11 3.49 -2.59
CA ARG A 80 2.41 4.63 -3.47
C ARG A 80 1.14 5.41 -3.83
N GLY A 81 0.10 4.72 -4.27
CA GLY A 81 -1.13 5.34 -4.75
C GLY A 81 -1.87 6.13 -3.67
N PHE A 82 -1.98 5.59 -2.45
CA PHE A 82 -2.60 6.30 -1.33
C PHE A 82 -1.75 7.50 -0.89
N ALA A 83 -0.42 7.36 -0.84
CA ALA A 83 0.47 8.48 -0.51
C ALA A 83 0.35 9.62 -1.53
N GLN A 84 0.40 9.30 -2.83
CA GLN A 84 0.27 10.27 -3.91
C GLN A 84 -1.11 10.93 -3.94
N TYR A 85 -2.19 10.16 -3.80
CA TYR A 85 -3.55 10.71 -3.77
C TYR A 85 -3.76 11.63 -2.57
N SER A 86 -3.26 11.23 -1.39
CA SER A 86 -3.27 12.06 -0.19
C SER A 86 -2.58 13.39 -0.45
N TYR A 87 -1.32 13.36 -0.90
CA TYR A 87 -0.53 14.55 -1.16
C TYR A 87 -1.17 15.48 -2.20
N ALA A 88 -1.44 14.96 -3.41
CA ALA A 88 -1.81 15.77 -4.56
C ALA A 88 -3.21 16.37 -4.46
N PHE A 89 -4.15 15.69 -3.79
CA PHE A 89 -5.57 16.04 -3.86
C PHE A 89 -6.26 16.29 -2.52
N VAL A 90 -5.70 15.78 -1.42
CA VAL A 90 -6.30 15.92 -0.08
C VAL A 90 -5.54 16.95 0.73
N ASP A 91 -4.25 16.70 0.95
CA ASP A 91 -3.33 17.55 1.69
C ASP A 91 -3.20 18.93 1.04
N THR A 92 -2.91 18.96 -0.27
CA THR A 92 -2.85 20.20 -1.06
C THR A 92 -4.19 20.97 -1.02
N ASN A 93 -5.33 20.27 -1.00
CA ASN A 93 -6.63 20.94 -0.88
C ASN A 93 -6.84 21.52 0.52
N ALA A 94 -6.35 20.83 1.55
CA ALA A 94 -6.39 21.32 2.92
C ALA A 94 -5.58 22.61 3.09
N ASP A 95 -4.38 22.70 2.50
CA ASP A 95 -3.58 23.93 2.46
C ASP A 95 -4.31 25.08 1.75
N ARG A 96 -4.97 24.80 0.62
CA ARG A 96 -5.76 25.81 -0.11
C ARG A 96 -6.92 26.34 0.72
N LEU A 97 -7.59 25.45 1.47
CA LEU A 97 -8.71 25.81 2.33
C LEU A 97 -8.30 26.63 3.54
N GLU A 98 -7.05 26.56 3.99
CA GLU A 98 -6.61 27.16 5.26
C GLU A 98 -6.91 28.67 5.34
N SER A 99 -6.69 29.39 4.23
CA SER A 99 -6.94 30.83 4.14
C SER A 99 -8.42 31.22 3.95
N VAL A 100 -9.29 30.26 3.61
CA VAL A 100 -10.71 30.49 3.25
C VAL A 100 -11.65 29.97 4.33
N ASP A 101 -11.43 28.74 4.78
CA ASP A 101 -12.15 28.07 5.84
C ASP A 101 -11.19 27.16 6.61
N TYR A 102 -10.66 27.69 7.70
CA TYR A 102 -9.74 26.98 8.58
C TYR A 102 -10.34 25.69 9.17
N ARG A 103 -11.64 25.65 9.46
CA ARG A 103 -12.26 24.44 10.02
C ARG A 103 -12.37 23.35 8.97
N ALA A 104 -12.69 23.70 7.73
CA ALA A 104 -12.67 22.76 6.62
C ALA A 104 -11.24 22.27 6.32
N SER A 105 -10.24 23.15 6.38
CA SER A 105 -8.83 22.78 6.26
C SER A 105 -8.42 21.74 7.31
N LEU A 106 -8.75 21.95 8.59
CA LEU A 106 -8.45 20.98 9.65
C LEU A 106 -9.10 19.62 9.41
N ALA A 107 -10.35 19.59 8.93
CA ALA A 107 -11.03 18.34 8.60
C ALA A 107 -10.34 17.60 7.43
N GLU A 108 -9.87 18.33 6.42
CA GLU A 108 -9.19 17.75 5.27
C GLU A 108 -7.75 17.31 5.60
N ARG A 109 -7.04 18.04 6.48
CA ARG A 109 -5.75 17.62 7.05
C ARG A 109 -5.89 16.30 7.81
N GLU A 110 -6.94 16.16 8.62
CA GLU A 110 -7.24 14.90 9.33
C GLU A 110 -7.51 13.74 8.36
N ARG A 111 -8.18 14.03 7.25
CA ARG A 111 -8.43 13.05 6.18
C ARG A 111 -7.12 12.64 5.49
N ALA A 112 -6.25 13.59 5.15
CA ALA A 112 -4.95 13.34 4.54
C ALA A 112 -4.05 12.50 5.47
N LEU A 113 -3.99 12.84 6.75
CA LEU A 113 -3.23 12.08 7.76
C LEU A 113 -3.65 10.60 7.77
N LYS A 114 -4.96 10.31 7.76
CA LYS A 114 -5.47 8.93 7.73
C LYS A 114 -5.11 8.19 6.45
N LEU A 115 -5.04 8.88 5.31
CA LEU A 115 -4.64 8.29 4.03
C LEU A 115 -3.14 8.00 3.99
N TYR A 116 -2.30 8.88 4.54
CA TYR A 116 -0.87 8.64 4.68
C TYR A 116 -0.56 7.47 5.61
N LEU A 117 -1.23 7.38 6.77
CA LEU A 117 -1.09 6.22 7.67
C LEU A 117 -1.50 4.92 6.97
N ARG A 118 -2.62 4.93 6.24
CA ARG A 118 -3.04 3.79 5.43
C ARG A 118 -2.00 3.41 4.37
N ALA A 119 -1.41 4.38 3.68
CA ALA A 119 -0.33 4.15 2.72
C ALA A 119 0.88 3.49 3.39
N ARG A 120 1.35 4.05 4.51
CA ARG A 120 2.44 3.51 5.33
C ARG A 120 2.15 2.06 5.72
N ASP A 121 0.94 1.76 6.18
CA ASP A 121 0.59 0.41 6.63
C ASP A 121 0.65 -0.61 5.46
N TYR A 122 0.29 -0.24 4.23
CA TYR A 122 0.50 -1.12 3.06
C TYR A 122 1.98 -1.34 2.74
N CYS A 123 2.80 -0.29 2.87
CA CYS A 123 4.24 -0.39 2.70
C CYS A 123 4.89 -1.30 3.76
N LEU A 124 4.57 -1.08 5.05
CA LEU A 124 5.05 -1.89 6.15
C LEU A 124 4.62 -3.35 5.99
N ARG A 125 3.36 -3.61 5.59
CA ARG A 125 2.92 -4.96 5.23
C ARG A 125 3.78 -5.59 4.14
N SER A 126 4.20 -4.84 3.12
CA SER A 126 5.08 -5.38 2.07
C SER A 126 6.48 -5.72 2.62
N LEU A 127 7.04 -4.89 3.49
CA LEU A 127 8.34 -5.10 4.12
C LEU A 127 8.32 -6.29 5.08
N GLU A 128 7.23 -6.46 5.85
CA GLU A 128 7.03 -7.54 6.82
C GLU A 128 7.00 -8.93 6.17
N LEU A 129 6.61 -9.02 4.88
CA LEU A 129 6.66 -10.29 4.14
C LEU A 129 8.09 -10.76 3.86
N GLU A 130 9.05 -9.84 3.81
CA GLU A 130 10.47 -10.16 3.56
C GLU A 130 11.29 -10.20 4.85
N SER A 131 11.01 -9.25 5.74
CA SER A 131 11.71 -9.10 7.01
C SER A 131 10.70 -9.00 8.15
N PRO A 132 10.23 -10.12 8.71
CA PRO A 132 9.30 -10.10 9.83
C PRO A 132 9.83 -9.31 11.03
N GLY A 133 8.99 -8.43 11.58
CA GLY A 133 9.29 -7.51 12.67
C GLY A 133 9.94 -6.19 12.24
N ILE A 134 10.11 -5.95 10.93
CA ILE A 134 10.79 -4.76 10.42
C ILE A 134 10.11 -3.46 10.85
N GLY A 135 8.78 -3.40 10.92
CA GLY A 135 8.07 -2.19 11.33
C GLY A 135 8.50 -1.73 12.73
N ARG A 136 8.60 -2.68 13.67
CA ARG A 136 9.06 -2.38 15.02
C ARG A 136 10.56 -2.10 15.09
N GLN A 137 11.36 -2.74 14.24
CA GLN A 137 12.80 -2.49 14.19
C GLN A 137 13.12 -1.09 13.65
N LEU A 138 12.36 -0.59 12.67
CA LEU A 138 12.51 0.78 12.18
C LEU A 138 12.26 1.82 13.29
N GLU A 139 11.31 1.57 14.18
CA GLU A 139 11.03 2.44 15.33
C GLU A 139 12.13 2.41 16.41
N ILE A 140 12.83 1.28 16.58
CA ILE A 140 13.81 1.10 17.67
C ILE A 140 15.25 1.37 17.22
N ALA A 141 15.63 0.87 16.05
CA ALA A 141 17.00 0.82 15.55
C ALA A 141 17.03 0.88 14.01
N PRO A 142 16.63 2.01 13.40
CA PRO A 142 16.43 2.14 11.95
C PRO A 142 17.69 1.82 11.13
N GLU A 143 18.88 2.24 11.58
CA GLU A 143 20.14 1.93 10.87
C GLU A 143 20.38 0.42 10.77
N THR A 144 20.17 -0.31 11.87
CA THR A 144 20.31 -1.78 11.91
C THR A 144 19.19 -2.46 11.12
N ALA A 145 17.96 -1.95 11.23
CA ALA A 145 16.81 -2.46 10.52
C ALA A 145 17.01 -2.40 8.99
N LEU A 146 17.69 -1.35 8.52
CA LEU A 146 17.93 -1.12 7.10
C LEU A 146 19.15 -1.86 6.53
N ALA A 147 20.03 -2.39 7.39
CA ALA A 147 21.30 -2.99 6.97
C ALA A 147 21.15 -4.22 6.05
N GLY A 148 20.00 -4.90 6.08
CA GLY A 148 19.71 -6.07 5.26
C GLY A 148 19.06 -5.80 3.91
N PHE A 149 18.65 -4.55 3.63
CA PHE A 149 17.97 -4.20 2.39
C PHE A 149 18.94 -3.83 1.27
N GLY A 150 18.56 -4.20 0.04
CA GLY A 150 19.30 -3.92 -1.18
C GLY A 150 18.60 -2.89 -2.07
N VAL A 151 19.06 -2.84 -3.32
CA VAL A 151 18.53 -1.90 -4.33
C VAL A 151 17.07 -2.23 -4.70
N ASP A 152 16.69 -3.49 -4.62
CA ASP A 152 15.35 -3.96 -4.99
C ASP A 152 14.26 -3.44 -4.04
N GLU A 153 14.61 -3.14 -2.78
CA GLU A 153 13.67 -2.63 -1.78
C GLU A 153 13.63 -1.09 -1.70
N VAL A 154 14.51 -0.39 -2.42
CA VAL A 154 14.51 1.07 -2.49
C VAL A 154 13.12 1.66 -2.80
N PRO A 155 12.32 1.13 -3.76
CA PRO A 155 11.00 1.66 -4.03
C PRO A 155 10.05 1.59 -2.83
N VAL A 156 10.01 0.46 -2.12
CA VAL A 156 9.10 0.30 -0.97
C VAL A 156 9.60 1.10 0.22
N LEU A 157 10.91 1.17 0.46
CA LEU A 157 11.50 2.00 1.52
C LEU A 157 11.22 3.49 1.28
N PHE A 158 11.41 3.97 0.04
CA PHE A 158 11.10 5.36 -0.33
C PHE A 158 9.63 5.70 -0.05
N TRP A 159 8.70 4.88 -0.51
CA TRP A 159 7.28 5.13 -0.30
C TRP A 159 6.86 4.96 1.17
N THR A 160 7.56 4.11 1.93
CA THR A 160 7.38 3.98 3.38
C THR A 160 7.71 5.31 4.06
N GLY A 161 8.91 5.86 3.79
CA GLY A 161 9.35 7.14 4.33
C GLY A 161 8.46 8.30 3.88
N ALA A 162 8.07 8.35 2.60
CA ALA A 162 7.19 9.40 2.08
C ALA A 162 5.80 9.37 2.76
N ALA A 163 5.19 8.20 2.91
CA ALA A 163 3.90 8.06 3.57
C ALA A 163 3.99 8.38 5.07
N TRP A 164 4.99 7.83 5.76
CA TRP A 164 5.16 8.03 7.19
C TRP A 164 5.52 9.48 7.53
N GLY A 165 6.47 10.07 6.80
CA GLY A 165 6.84 11.48 6.91
C GLY A 165 5.66 12.42 6.61
N GLY A 166 4.82 12.09 5.62
CA GLY A 166 3.58 12.83 5.34
C GLY A 166 2.62 12.80 6.53
N ALA A 167 2.42 11.63 7.14
CA ALA A 167 1.60 11.50 8.35
C ALA A 167 2.16 12.29 9.54
N ILE A 168 3.48 12.22 9.78
CA ILE A 168 4.15 12.97 10.84
C ILE A 168 4.03 14.48 10.60
N SER A 169 4.21 14.93 9.35
CA SER A 169 4.12 16.35 9.00
C SER A 169 2.74 16.95 9.34
N LEU A 170 1.68 16.18 9.12
CA LEU A 170 0.30 16.58 9.44
C LEU A 170 -0.09 16.36 10.91
N GLY A 171 0.63 15.49 11.63
CA GLY A 171 0.34 15.11 13.01
C GLY A 171 1.37 15.58 14.02
N LYS A 172 1.98 16.75 13.83
CA LYS A 172 3.01 17.31 14.73
C LYS A 172 2.51 17.58 16.15
N ASP A 173 1.21 17.65 16.34
CA ASP A 173 0.52 17.78 17.63
C ASP A 173 0.30 16.42 18.33
N ARG A 174 0.66 15.32 17.68
CA ARG A 174 0.51 13.95 18.18
C ARG A 174 1.86 13.37 18.57
N ALA A 175 2.09 13.23 19.87
CA ALA A 175 3.35 12.77 20.41
C ALA A 175 3.75 11.38 19.88
N GLU A 176 2.77 10.50 19.66
CA GLU A 176 2.96 9.17 19.10
C GLU A 176 3.51 9.18 17.67
N LEU A 177 3.14 10.16 16.83
CA LEU A 177 3.67 10.26 15.46
C LEU A 177 5.03 10.93 15.46
N VAL A 178 5.23 11.96 16.28
CA VAL A 178 6.53 12.66 16.38
C VAL A 178 7.62 11.74 16.94
N ALA A 179 7.26 10.79 17.81
CA ALA A 179 8.18 9.77 18.31
C ALA A 179 8.76 8.88 17.19
N ASP A 180 8.05 8.72 16.07
CA ASP A 180 8.45 7.88 14.95
C ASP A 180 9.40 8.58 13.96
N VAL A 181 9.74 9.86 14.16
CA VAL A 181 10.65 10.60 13.25
C VAL A 181 11.94 9.84 12.91
N PRO A 182 12.62 9.15 13.85
CA PRO A 182 13.83 8.39 13.52
C PRO A 182 13.61 7.23 12.53
N ALA A 183 12.37 6.72 12.40
CA ALA A 183 12.04 5.62 11.50
C ALA A 183 11.91 6.03 10.02
N VAL A 184 11.98 7.34 9.73
CA VAL A 184 11.77 7.97 8.42
C VAL A 184 13.06 8.56 7.88
#